data_AF-A0A162UAF8-F1
#
_entry.id   AF-A0A162UAF8-F1
#
_cell.length_a   1.000
_cell.length_b   1.000
_cell.length_c   1.000
_cell.angle_alpha   90.00
_cell.angle_beta   90.00
_cell.angle_gamma   90.00
#
_symmetry.space_group_name_H-M   'P 1'
#
loop_
_entity.id
_entity.type
_entity.pdbx_description
1 polymer ?
#
loop_
_entity_poly.entity_id
_entity_poly.type
_entity_poly.pdbx_seq_one_letter_code
_entity_poly.pdbx_strand_id
1 'polypeptide(L)'
;MCSDEVRMFAFTELLERCPYPSMKTASIGLFKNQINGAFNSKKDRPPSVFASPVIVDKFFPILFRTSKKWCTEEDTFWDDYSYQMQALNLYLFLLICDKSENRTTVFDQEKQVWMNNEYIHHLEVTIDTIMERHKKDSNDSDEQQSGIRLMNLEMMKNVIEQIKQRMTLSV
;
A
#
# COMPACT_ATOMS: atom_id res chain seq x y z
N MET A 1 -22.34 7.88 15.04
CA MET A 1 -21.66 6.57 15.11
C MET A 1 -22.06 5.65 13.96
N CYS A 2 -23.34 5.52 13.60
CA CYS A 2 -23.80 4.61 12.51
C CYS A 2 -23.21 4.88 11.10
N SER A 3 -22.79 6.11 10.77
CA SER A 3 -22.22 6.44 9.45
C SER A 3 -20.82 5.85 9.19
N ASP A 4 -20.01 5.70 10.23
CA ASP A 4 -18.61 5.28 10.08
C ASP A 4 -18.54 3.77 9.94
N GLU A 5 -19.33 3.04 10.73
CA GLU A 5 -19.47 1.59 10.65
C GLU A 5 -19.97 1.14 9.27
N VAL A 6 -20.98 1.82 8.72
CA VAL A 6 -21.48 1.54 7.36
C VAL A 6 -20.41 1.79 6.31
N ARG A 7 -19.65 2.88 6.42
CA ARG A 7 -18.53 3.15 5.50
C ARG A 7 -17.42 2.11 5.64
N MET A 8 -17.08 1.71 6.86
CA MET A 8 -16.10 0.66 7.14
C MET A 8 -16.51 -0.68 6.54
N PHE A 9 -17.79 -1.05 6.67
CA PHE A 9 -18.35 -2.22 6.03
C PHE A 9 -18.25 -2.13 4.50
N ALA A 10 -18.65 -1.00 3.92
CA ALA A 10 -18.54 -0.78 2.47
C ALA A 10 -17.09 -0.91 1.97
N PHE A 11 -16.10 -0.33 2.66
CA PHE A 11 -14.70 -0.50 2.29
C PHE A 11 -14.21 -1.93 2.45
N THR A 12 -14.69 -2.65 3.46
CA THR A 12 -14.35 -4.08 3.63
C THR A 12 -14.84 -4.86 2.41
N GLU A 13 -16.10 -4.69 2.01
CA GLU A 13 -16.66 -5.38 0.83
C GLU A 13 -15.94 -4.98 -0.47
N LEU A 14 -15.66 -3.69 -0.66
CA LEU A 14 -15.00 -3.18 -1.86
C LEU A 14 -13.56 -3.68 -1.99
N LEU A 15 -12.78 -3.65 -0.91
CA LEU A 15 -11.37 -4.02 -0.95
C LEU A 15 -11.17 -5.55 -0.93
N GLU A 16 -12.05 -6.30 -0.27
CA GLU A 16 -11.89 -7.74 -0.15
C GLU A 16 -12.59 -8.52 -1.27
N ARG A 17 -13.86 -8.19 -1.55
CA ARG A 17 -14.76 -9.04 -2.35
C ARG A 17 -15.03 -8.53 -3.76
N CYS A 18 -14.69 -7.28 -4.06
CA CYS A 18 -14.92 -6.75 -5.41
C CYS A 18 -14.10 -7.54 -6.46
N PRO A 19 -14.73 -8.06 -7.53
CA PRO A 19 -14.01 -8.80 -8.57
C PRO A 19 -13.30 -7.88 -9.56
N TYR A 20 -13.50 -6.56 -9.49
CA TYR A 20 -12.97 -5.59 -10.46
C TYR A 20 -11.70 -4.91 -9.92
N PRO A 21 -10.50 -5.17 -10.50
CA PRO A 21 -9.25 -4.61 -10.01
C PRO A 21 -9.21 -3.07 -10.01
N SER A 22 -9.76 -2.43 -11.04
CA SER A 22 -9.84 -0.98 -11.14
C SER A 22 -10.65 -0.35 -10.00
N MET A 23 -11.76 -1.00 -9.62
CA MET A 23 -12.61 -0.54 -8.52
C MET A 23 -11.95 -0.77 -7.16
N LYS A 24 -11.23 -1.88 -6.97
CA LYS A 24 -10.39 -2.12 -5.78
C LYS A 24 -9.34 -1.01 -5.62
N THR A 25 -8.58 -0.73 -6.67
CA THR A 25 -7.57 0.34 -6.68
C THR A 25 -8.18 1.71 -6.39
N ALA A 26 -9.30 2.06 -7.03
CA ALA A 26 -9.99 3.32 -6.77
C ALA A 26 -10.49 3.43 -5.32
N SER A 27 -10.93 2.30 -4.73
CA SER A 27 -11.40 2.24 -3.36
C SER A 27 -10.30 2.57 -2.35
N ILE A 28 -9.03 2.24 -2.63
CA ILE A 28 -7.89 2.67 -1.79
C ILE A 28 -7.80 4.20 -1.74
N GLY A 29 -7.96 4.87 -2.89
CA GLY A 29 -7.97 6.34 -2.95
C GLY A 29 -9.12 6.96 -2.15
N LEU A 30 -10.32 6.40 -2.27
CA LEU A 30 -11.48 6.84 -1.49
C LEU A 30 -11.28 6.61 0.01
N PHE A 31 -10.69 5.48 0.38
CA PHE A 31 -10.37 5.13 1.76
C PHE A 31 -9.34 6.10 2.37
N LYS A 32 -8.27 6.41 1.61
CA LYS A 32 -7.29 7.45 1.96
C LYS A 32 -7.96 8.79 2.24
N ASN A 33 -8.95 9.19 1.43
CA ASN A 33 -9.68 10.43 1.63
C ASN A 33 -10.48 10.45 2.95
N GLN A 34 -11.05 9.30 3.36
CA GLN A 34 -11.72 9.20 4.67
C GLN A 34 -10.74 9.34 5.83
N ILE A 35 -9.59 8.66 5.74
CA ILE A 35 -8.51 8.77 6.72
C ILE A 35 -8.04 10.23 6.82
N ASN A 36 -7.77 10.88 5.68
CA ASN A 36 -7.36 12.28 5.66
C ASN A 36 -8.42 13.21 6.31
N GLY A 37 -9.70 12.99 6.02
CA GLY A 37 -10.78 13.73 6.67
C GLY A 37 -10.81 13.52 8.19
N ALA A 38 -10.55 12.29 8.65
CA ALA A 38 -10.52 11.94 10.07
C ALA A 38 -9.34 12.59 10.82
N PHE A 39 -8.14 12.62 10.22
CA PHE A 39 -6.99 13.32 10.79
C PHE A 39 -7.17 14.84 10.86
N ASN A 40 -7.85 15.43 9.86
CA ASN A 40 -8.09 16.88 9.79
C ASN A 40 -9.40 17.32 10.49
N SER A 41 -10.10 16.41 11.17
CA SER A 41 -11.36 16.73 11.84
C SER A 41 -11.13 17.69 13.02
N LYS A 42 -11.98 18.72 13.13
CA LYS A 42 -11.95 19.65 14.27
C LYS A 42 -12.15 18.91 15.60
N LYS A 43 -11.47 19.37 16.65
CA LYS A 43 -11.50 18.78 18.01
C LYS A 43 -12.91 18.61 18.61
N ASP A 44 -13.88 19.37 18.12
CA ASP A 44 -15.27 19.34 18.62
C ASP A 44 -16.10 18.19 18.03
N ARG A 45 -15.54 17.38 17.11
CA ARG A 45 -16.22 16.20 16.56
C ARG A 45 -15.77 14.93 17.28
N PRO A 46 -16.67 13.95 17.43
CA PRO A 46 -16.29 12.65 17.99
C PRO A 46 -15.15 12.02 17.15
N PRO A 47 -14.20 11.31 17.79
CA PRO A 47 -13.12 10.64 17.10
C PRO A 47 -13.66 9.70 16.02
N SER A 48 -13.16 9.83 14.79
CA SER A 48 -13.54 8.94 13.71
C SER A 48 -12.74 7.64 13.77
N VAL A 49 -13.39 6.53 13.42
CA VAL A 49 -12.76 5.21 13.29
C VAL A 49 -11.67 5.19 12.20
N PHE A 50 -11.71 6.14 11.26
CA PHE A 50 -10.70 6.26 10.20
C PHE A 50 -9.38 6.90 10.66
N ALA A 51 -9.26 7.27 11.94
CA ALA A 51 -8.01 7.70 12.57
C ALA A 51 -7.81 6.95 13.90
N SER A 52 -8.10 5.64 13.89
CA SER A 52 -7.94 4.72 15.02
C SER A 52 -7.16 3.46 14.62
N PRO A 53 -6.74 2.61 15.58
CA PRO A 53 -5.97 1.40 15.31
C PRO A 53 -6.65 0.39 14.37
N VAL A 54 -7.98 0.47 14.26
CA VAL A 54 -8.78 -0.39 13.36
C VAL A 54 -8.30 -0.30 11.90
N ILE A 55 -7.74 0.85 11.49
CA ILE A 55 -7.19 1.01 10.14
C ILE A 55 -6.00 0.09 9.90
N VAL A 56 -5.12 -0.05 10.89
CA VAL A 56 -3.99 -0.97 10.82
C VAL A 56 -4.48 -2.40 11.02
N ASP A 57 -5.15 -2.68 12.13
CA ASP A 57 -5.51 -4.04 12.53
C ASP A 57 -6.42 -4.76 11.53
N LYS A 58 -7.39 -4.05 10.96
CA LYS A 58 -8.37 -4.66 10.06
C LYS A 58 -7.97 -4.55 8.60
N PHE A 59 -7.51 -3.39 8.14
CA PHE A 59 -7.30 -3.17 6.71
C PHE A 59 -5.91 -3.51 6.22
N PHE A 60 -4.87 -3.51 7.05
CA PHE A 60 -3.55 -3.88 6.54
C PHE A 60 -3.52 -5.30 5.97
N PRO A 61 -4.09 -6.33 6.64
CA PRO A 61 -4.19 -7.68 6.06
C PRO A 61 -5.04 -7.77 4.79
N ILE A 62 -5.94 -6.80 4.56
CA ILE A 62 -6.77 -6.73 3.35
C ILE A 62 -6.00 -6.05 2.20
N LEU A 63 -5.33 -4.94 2.52
CA LEU A 63 -4.66 -4.07 1.56
C LEU A 63 -3.31 -4.62 1.11
N PHE A 64 -2.50 -5.13 2.04
CA PHE A 64 -1.11 -5.49 1.82
C PHE A 64 -0.97 -7.00 1.63
N ARG A 65 -1.50 -7.49 0.52
CA ARG A 65 -1.45 -8.91 0.15
C ARG A 65 -0.40 -9.13 -0.93
N THR A 66 0.43 -10.16 -0.75
CA THR A 66 1.42 -10.59 -1.73
C THR A 66 0.92 -11.77 -2.53
N SER A 67 1.28 -11.84 -3.82
CA SER A 67 1.00 -13.00 -4.66
C SER A 67 2.28 -13.76 -4.93
N LYS A 68 2.27 -15.08 -4.67
CA LYS A 68 3.39 -15.96 -5.01
C LYS A 68 3.64 -16.04 -6.51
N LYS A 69 2.64 -15.69 -7.33
CA LYS A 69 2.73 -15.72 -8.80
C LYS A 69 3.58 -14.62 -9.38
N TRP A 70 3.77 -13.49 -8.68
CA TRP A 70 4.51 -12.36 -9.22
C TRP A 70 5.95 -12.72 -9.62
N CYS A 71 6.58 -13.66 -8.91
CA CYS A 71 7.93 -14.12 -9.24
C CYS A 71 7.96 -15.04 -10.46
N THR A 72 6.88 -15.73 -10.80
CA THR A 72 6.84 -16.74 -11.88
C THR A 72 6.11 -16.25 -13.14
N GLU A 73 5.12 -15.37 -12.97
CA GLU A 73 4.24 -14.86 -14.00
C GLU A 73 4.28 -13.32 -13.95
N GLU A 74 5.21 -12.71 -14.69
CA GLU A 74 5.46 -11.26 -14.63
C GLU A 74 4.21 -10.43 -14.96
N ASP A 75 3.39 -10.86 -15.93
CA ASP A 75 2.16 -10.13 -16.28
C ASP A 75 1.18 -10.04 -15.10
N THR A 76 1.16 -11.03 -14.20
CA THR A 76 0.33 -10.95 -12.98
C THR A 76 0.80 -9.87 -12.03
N PHE A 77 2.10 -9.57 -11.99
CA PHE A 77 2.61 -8.43 -11.23
C PHE A 77 2.15 -7.12 -11.86
N TRP A 78 2.19 -7.02 -13.19
CA TRP A 78 1.77 -5.81 -13.91
C TRP A 78 0.26 -5.53 -13.80
N ASP A 79 -0.57 -6.58 -13.80
CA ASP A 79 -2.01 -6.46 -13.55
C ASP A 79 -2.29 -5.87 -12.15
N ASP A 80 -1.49 -6.24 -11.15
CA ASP A 80 -1.61 -5.77 -9.77
C ASP A 80 -0.86 -4.46 -9.49
N TYR A 81 0.04 -4.02 -10.37
CA TYR A 81 0.98 -2.91 -10.14
C TYR A 81 0.28 -1.64 -9.60
N SER A 82 -0.81 -1.23 -10.26
CA SER A 82 -1.55 -0.02 -9.90
C SER A 82 -2.14 -0.12 -8.48
N TYR A 83 -2.63 -1.31 -8.11
CA TYR A 83 -3.15 -1.56 -6.78
C TYR A 83 -2.03 -1.48 -5.74
N GLN A 84 -0.90 -2.15 -5.97
CA GLN A 84 0.24 -2.16 -5.04
C GLN A 84 0.83 -0.75 -4.85
N MET A 85 0.91 0.05 -5.91
CA MET A 85 1.34 1.45 -5.81
C MET A 85 0.38 2.29 -4.98
N GLN A 86 -0.94 2.12 -5.14
CA GLN A 86 -1.90 2.85 -4.30
C GLN A 86 -1.84 2.40 -2.84
N ALA A 87 -1.66 1.12 -2.57
CA ALA A 87 -1.50 0.59 -1.23
C ALA A 87 -0.24 1.17 -0.56
N LEU A 88 0.91 1.15 -1.25
CA LEU A 88 2.16 1.77 -0.77
C LEU A 88 1.99 3.27 -0.49
N ASN A 89 1.34 4.00 -1.40
CA ASN A 89 1.08 5.42 -1.22
C ASN A 89 0.14 5.72 -0.04
N LEU A 90 -0.79 4.82 0.26
CA LEU A 90 -1.62 4.90 1.46
C LEU A 90 -0.78 4.65 2.72
N TYR A 91 0.10 3.65 2.72
CA TYR A 91 0.96 3.38 3.87
C TYR A 91 1.90 4.56 4.16
N LEU A 92 2.58 5.06 3.12
CA LEU A 92 3.44 6.24 3.23
C LEU A 92 2.66 7.47 3.74
N PHE A 93 1.45 7.68 3.24
CA PHE A 93 0.57 8.74 3.72
C PHE A 93 0.27 8.59 5.21
N LEU A 94 -0.04 7.38 5.68
CA LEU A 94 -0.34 7.14 7.09
C LEU A 94 0.88 7.40 7.99
N LEU A 95 2.07 6.97 7.55
CA LEU A 95 3.34 7.29 8.23
C LEU A 95 3.64 8.79 8.26
N ILE A 96 3.15 9.58 7.30
CA ILE A 96 3.32 11.03 7.32
C ILE A 96 2.34 11.67 8.30
N CYS A 97 1.07 11.32 8.21
CA CYS A 97 -0.01 11.97 8.96
C CYS A 97 -0.02 11.60 10.44
N ASP A 98 0.38 10.38 10.80
CA ASP A 98 0.28 9.88 12.17
C ASP A 98 1.60 9.96 12.96
N LYS A 99 2.61 10.66 12.42
CA LYS A 99 3.96 10.72 12.99
C LYS A 99 4.00 11.28 14.42
N SER A 100 3.14 12.24 14.74
CA SER A 100 3.18 12.95 16.03
C SER A 100 2.42 12.24 17.15
N GLU A 101 1.30 11.59 16.83
CA GLU A 101 0.36 11.07 17.83
C GLU A 101 0.22 9.54 17.80
N ASN A 102 0.64 8.87 16.73
CA ASN A 102 0.54 7.43 16.52
C ASN A 102 -0.86 6.85 16.88
N ARG A 103 -1.92 7.56 16.51
CA ARG A 103 -3.31 7.23 16.83
C ARG A 103 -3.77 5.92 16.22
N THR A 104 -3.18 5.55 15.09
CA THR A 104 -3.48 4.33 14.35
C THR A 104 -2.56 3.17 14.70
N THR A 105 -1.60 3.35 15.61
CA THR A 105 -0.59 2.35 15.99
C THR A 105 0.34 1.94 14.83
N VAL A 106 0.37 2.72 13.75
CA VAL A 106 1.20 2.44 12.57
C VAL A 106 2.70 2.45 12.88
N PHE A 107 3.11 3.15 13.94
CA PHE A 107 4.49 3.19 14.42
C PHE A 107 4.82 2.14 15.48
N ASP A 108 3.85 1.32 15.89
CA ASP A 108 4.12 0.25 16.85
C ASP A 108 5.07 -0.77 16.23
N GLN A 109 6.09 -1.19 17.00
CA GLN A 109 7.14 -2.07 16.52
C GLN A 109 6.58 -3.38 15.93
N GLU A 110 5.57 -3.96 16.57
CA GLU A 110 4.88 -5.16 16.08
C GLU A 110 4.31 -4.94 14.66
N LYS A 111 3.65 -3.80 14.43
CA LYS A 111 3.02 -3.47 13.15
C LYS A 111 4.05 -3.19 12.07
N GLN A 112 5.14 -2.52 12.42
CA GLN A 112 6.26 -2.28 11.51
C GLN A 112 6.96 -3.59 11.10
N VAL A 113 7.22 -4.48 12.05
CA VAL A 113 7.83 -5.79 11.78
C VAL A 113 6.90 -6.63 10.91
N TRP A 114 5.61 -6.68 11.24
CA TRP A 114 4.62 -7.39 10.42
C TRP A 114 4.59 -6.84 8.99
N MET A 115 4.51 -5.52 8.82
CA MET A 115 4.45 -4.89 7.50
C MET A 115 5.72 -5.13 6.68
N ASN A 116 6.88 -5.11 7.32
CA ASN A 116 8.14 -5.41 6.67
C ASN A 116 8.17 -6.87 6.18
N ASN A 117 7.82 -7.82 7.05
CA ASN A 117 7.94 -9.24 6.78
C ASN A 117 6.88 -9.75 5.80
N GLU A 118 5.62 -9.35 5.96
CA GLU A 118 4.51 -9.88 5.17
C GLU A 118 4.35 -9.22 3.80
N TYR A 119 4.86 -7.99 3.64
CA TYR A 119 4.60 -7.21 2.43
C TYR A 119 5.85 -6.57 1.83
N ILE A 120 6.50 -5.63 2.54
CA ILE A 120 7.57 -4.80 1.95
C ILE A 120 8.72 -5.66 1.42
N HIS A 121 9.24 -6.57 2.24
CA HIS A 121 10.38 -7.42 1.86
C HIS A 121 10.04 -8.29 0.64
N HIS A 122 8.87 -8.91 0.62
CA HIS A 122 8.42 -9.73 -0.50
C HIS A 122 8.28 -8.93 -1.79
N LEU A 123 7.73 -7.72 -1.69
CA LEU A 123 7.57 -6.84 -2.85
C LEU A 123 8.93 -6.39 -3.40
N GLU A 124 9.89 -6.04 -2.55
CA GLU A 124 11.25 -5.70 -2.97
C GLU A 124 11.94 -6.84 -3.70
N VAL A 125 11.93 -8.05 -3.13
CA VAL A 125 12.54 -9.24 -3.76
C VAL A 125 11.89 -9.51 -5.12
N THR A 126 10.58 -9.33 -5.22
CA THR A 126 9.84 -9.48 -6.48
C THR A 126 10.31 -8.45 -7.51
N ILE A 127 10.36 -7.17 -7.13
CA ILE A 127 10.82 -6.09 -8.02
C ILE A 127 12.24 -6.35 -8.50
N ASP A 128 13.16 -6.68 -7.60
CA ASP A 128 14.56 -6.95 -7.94
C ASP A 128 14.68 -8.11 -8.92
N THR A 129 13.90 -9.18 -8.71
CA THR A 129 13.84 -10.33 -9.62
C THR A 129 13.37 -9.93 -11.03
N ILE A 130 12.32 -9.10 -11.13
CA ILE A 130 11.80 -8.63 -12.42
C ILE A 130 12.80 -7.70 -13.12
N MET A 131 13.41 -6.76 -12.37
CA MET A 131 14.43 -5.86 -12.91
C MET A 131 15.65 -6.62 -13.44
N GLU A 132 16.11 -7.66 -12.74
CA GLU A 132 17.22 -8.50 -13.20
C GLU A 132 16.92 -9.26 -14.50
N ARG A 133 15.68 -9.68 -14.72
CA ARG A 133 15.25 -10.31 -15.98
C ARG A 133 15.30 -9.33 -17.14
N HIS A 134 14.69 -8.15 -16.97
CA HIS A 134 14.71 -7.10 -17.99
C HIS A 134 16.12 -6.64 -18.35
N LYS A 135 17.07 -6.64 -17.41
CA LYS A 135 18.49 -6.33 -17.68
C LYS A 135 19.23 -7.41 -18.46
N LYS A 136 18.76 -8.67 -18.42
CA LYS A 136 19.33 -9.79 -19.18
C LYS A 136 18.74 -9.88 -20.58
N ASP A 137 17.48 -9.49 -20.74
CA ASP A 137 16.72 -9.59 -21.98
C ASP A 137 16.87 -8.35 -22.89
N SER A 138 17.64 -7.33 -22.49
CA SER A 138 17.87 -6.08 -23.23
C SER A 138 18.71 -6.22 -24.53
N ASN A 139 18.69 -7.39 -25.17
CA ASN A 139 19.30 -7.65 -26.47
C ASN A 139 18.29 -7.69 -27.64
N ASP A 140 16.98 -7.57 -27.39
CA ASP A 140 15.94 -7.67 -28.42
C ASP A 140 14.97 -6.46 -28.45
N SER A 141 14.29 -6.32 -29.59
CA SER A 141 13.59 -5.15 -30.17
C SER A 141 12.45 -4.47 -29.38
N ASP A 142 12.23 -4.78 -28.09
CA ASP A 142 11.15 -4.22 -27.24
C ASP A 142 11.66 -3.18 -26.21
N GLU A 143 12.66 -2.38 -26.60
CA GLU A 143 13.33 -1.41 -25.70
C GLU A 143 12.37 -0.40 -25.05
N GLN A 144 11.34 0.05 -25.78
CA GLN A 144 10.47 1.14 -25.31
C GLN A 144 9.50 0.70 -24.20
N GLN A 145 8.91 -0.50 -24.32
CA GLN A 145 8.02 -1.05 -23.29
C GLN A 145 8.80 -1.54 -22.08
N SER A 146 9.99 -2.14 -22.30
CA SER A 146 10.92 -2.52 -21.24
C SER A 146 11.39 -1.30 -20.44
N GLY A 147 11.71 -0.19 -21.10
CA GLY A 147 12.10 1.06 -20.45
C GLY A 147 11.01 1.64 -19.53
N ILE A 148 9.74 1.64 -19.96
CA ILE A 148 8.61 2.10 -19.13
C ILE A 148 8.43 1.19 -17.92
N ARG A 149 8.51 -0.13 -18.11
CA ARG A 149 8.43 -1.12 -17.02
C ARG A 149 9.53 -0.89 -15.98
N LEU A 150 10.78 -0.73 -16.40
CA LEU A 150 11.90 -0.43 -15.50
C LEU A 150 11.69 0.86 -14.71
N MET A 151 11.25 1.94 -15.37
CA MET A 151 10.93 3.21 -14.71
C MET A 151 9.84 3.05 -13.65
N ASN A 152 8.79 2.27 -13.94
CA ASN A 152 7.71 1.99 -13.00
C ASN A 152 8.18 1.19 -11.78
N LEU A 153 9.08 0.23 -11.96
CA LEU A 153 9.71 -0.53 -10.87
C LEU A 153 10.58 0.38 -10.00
N GLU A 154 11.39 1.25 -10.61
CA GLU A 154 12.19 2.24 -9.89
C GLU A 154 11.34 3.19 -9.06
N MET A 155 10.20 3.67 -9.60
CA MET A 155 9.25 4.46 -8.82
C MET A 155 8.73 3.70 -7.60
N MET A 156 8.38 2.42 -7.74
CA MET A 156 7.91 1.61 -6.62
C MET A 156 9.01 1.42 -5.57
N LYS A 157 10.26 1.14 -5.97
CA LYS A 157 11.40 1.07 -5.05
C LYS A 157 11.64 2.38 -4.31
N ASN A 158 11.53 3.52 -5.00
CA ASN A 158 11.67 4.83 -4.37
C ASN A 158 10.60 5.10 -3.31
N VAL A 159 9.38 4.61 -3.49
CA VAL A 159 8.32 4.70 -2.47
C VAL A 159 8.63 3.79 -1.28
N ILE A 160 9.10 2.55 -1.54
CA ILE A 160 9.50 1.61 -0.49
C ILE A 160 10.66 2.17 0.35
N GLU A 161 11.66 2.78 -0.29
CA GLU A 161 12.79 3.40 0.40
C GLU A 161 12.34 4.55 1.31
N GLN A 162 11.42 5.40 0.83
CA GLN A 162 10.82 6.45 1.66
C GLN A 162 10.04 5.90 2.87
N ILE A 163 9.35 4.77 2.69
CA ILE A 163 8.67 4.06 3.78
C ILE A 163 9.69 3.59 4.82
N LYS A 164 10.76 2.91 4.39
CA LYS A 164 11.81 2.40 5.28
C LYS A 164 12.49 3.50 6.07
N GLN A 165 12.84 4.61 5.42
CA GLN A 165 13.42 5.79 6.08
C GLN A 165 12.51 6.34 7.17
N ARG A 166 11.18 6.27 6.99
CA ARG A 166 10.23 6.74 8.00
C ARG A 166 10.02 5.76 9.14
N MET A 167 10.17 4.46 8.89
CA MET A 167 10.11 3.43 9.93
C MET A 167 11.34 3.50 10.85
N THR A 168 12.54 3.71 10.28
CA THR A 168 13.79 3.76 11.07
C THR A 168 13.94 5.03 11.91
N LEU A 169 13.32 6.14 11.52
CA LEU A 169 13.33 7.40 12.28
C LEU A 169 12.44 7.40 13.54
N SER A 170 11.79 6.27 13.85
CA SER A 170 10.88 6.12 14.99
C SER A 170 11.46 5.30 16.15
N VAL A 171 12.76 4.96 16.09
CA VAL A 171 13.52 4.30 17.16
C VAL A 171 14.34 5.33 17.94
#